data_AF-G4YIE4-F1
#
_entry.id   AF-G4YIE4-F1
#
_cell.length_a   1.000
_cell.length_b   1.000
_cell.length_c   1.000
_cell.angle_alpha   90.00
_cell.angle_beta   90.00
_cell.angle_gamma   90.00
#
_symmetry.space_group_name_H-M   'P 1'
#
loop_
_entity.id
_entity.type
_entity.pdbx_description
1 polymer ?
#
loop_
_entity_poly.entity_id
_entity_poly.type
_entity_poly.pdbx_seq_one_letter_code
_entity_poly.pdbx_strand_id
1 'polypeptide(L)'
;MVSTNLFALFKPDVLGTAGFAYGRTTSEPQQGYFDVTEEEAMSGVGTYVGSTLCVARVLQGKPKVWEYGTVVGYSWRAATKEGVLHVTFTTETCDDPFVMEELHDLPLETYALRPCFQIGVADVMPAEMKSIHTAVHAHFNGSGQTARRSSATILRKVSMNLINESQVVPLFNLAKTRVDYLEI
;
A
#
# COMPACT_ATOMS: atom_id res chain seq x y z
N MET A 1 -5.25 -21.37 -32.25
CA MET A 1 -5.41 -21.14 -30.80
C MET A 1 -4.64 -19.88 -30.47
N VAL A 2 -5.31 -18.84 -30.00
CA VAL A 2 -4.65 -17.61 -29.52
C VAL A 2 -3.97 -17.97 -28.21
N SER A 3 -2.65 -17.82 -28.14
CA SER A 3 -1.88 -18.03 -26.92
C SER A 3 -2.10 -16.81 -26.02
N THR A 4 -2.93 -16.96 -25.00
CA THR A 4 -3.17 -15.94 -23.98
C THR A 4 -1.93 -15.84 -23.08
N ASN A 5 -1.37 -14.64 -22.93
CA ASN A 5 -0.10 -14.43 -22.23
C ASN A 5 -0.39 -14.14 -20.75
N LEU A 6 0.01 -15.06 -19.87
CA LEU A 6 -0.26 -14.91 -18.46
C LEU A 6 0.95 -14.27 -17.74
N PHE A 7 0.75 -13.13 -17.04
CA PHE A 7 1.73 -12.43 -16.22
C PHE A 7 1.36 -12.42 -14.71
N ALA A 8 2.24 -12.97 -13.87
CA ALA A 8 2.20 -12.70 -12.42
C ALA A 8 2.86 -11.35 -12.12
N LEU A 9 2.40 -10.63 -11.09
CA LEU A 9 2.91 -9.29 -10.76
C LEU A 9 3.59 -9.33 -9.38
N PHE A 10 4.91 -9.14 -9.34
CA PHE A 10 5.68 -9.11 -8.09
C PHE A 10 6.26 -7.72 -7.85
N LYS A 11 6.20 -7.25 -6.59
CA LYS A 11 6.91 -6.04 -6.16
C LYS A 11 8.44 -6.20 -6.27
N PRO A 12 9.19 -5.08 -6.37
CA PRO A 12 10.64 -5.12 -6.30
C PRO A 12 11.08 -5.81 -5.00
N ASP A 13 12.24 -6.46 -5.02
CA ASP A 13 12.86 -7.15 -3.89
C ASP A 13 12.19 -8.45 -3.40
N VAL A 14 10.94 -8.77 -3.80
CA VAL A 14 10.29 -10.05 -3.44
C VAL A 14 11.07 -11.26 -3.97
N LEU A 15 11.70 -11.11 -5.14
CA LEU A 15 12.55 -12.13 -5.77
C LEU A 15 14.03 -11.71 -5.83
N GLY A 16 14.43 -10.67 -5.10
CA GLY A 16 15.78 -10.08 -5.21
C GLY A 16 16.05 -9.39 -6.56
N THR A 17 15.00 -9.04 -7.30
CA THR A 17 15.08 -8.29 -8.57
C THR A 17 14.90 -6.80 -8.33
N ALA A 18 15.72 -5.98 -9.00
CA ALA A 18 15.70 -4.52 -8.89
C ALA A 18 14.43 -3.84 -9.46
N GLY A 19 13.47 -4.60 -9.97
CA GLY A 19 12.22 -4.12 -10.54
C GLY A 19 11.10 -5.14 -10.43
N PHE A 20 9.92 -4.77 -10.91
CA PHE A 20 8.76 -5.66 -10.92
C PHE A 20 9.03 -6.87 -11.81
N ALA A 21 8.80 -8.06 -11.27
CA ALA A 21 8.97 -9.28 -12.03
C ALA A 21 7.61 -9.74 -12.57
N TYR A 22 7.63 -10.24 -13.80
CA TYR A 22 6.50 -10.97 -14.38
C TYR A 22 6.91 -12.35 -14.88
N GLY A 23 6.06 -13.35 -14.63
CA GLY A 23 6.27 -14.72 -15.06
C GLY A 23 5.27 -15.12 -16.14
N ARG A 24 5.77 -15.61 -17.28
CA ARG A 24 4.98 -16.13 -18.41
C ARG A 24 4.55 -17.57 -18.14
N THR A 25 3.25 -17.85 -18.06
CA THR A 25 2.73 -19.23 -18.01
C THR A 25 1.68 -19.49 -19.08
N THR A 26 1.47 -20.76 -19.43
CA THR A 26 0.43 -21.22 -20.36
C THR A 26 -0.57 -22.07 -19.58
N SER A 27 -1.67 -21.49 -19.11
CA SER A 27 -2.75 -22.25 -18.46
C SER A 27 -4.12 -21.67 -18.80
N GLU A 28 -5.14 -22.52 -18.79
CA GLU A 28 -6.52 -22.12 -19.08
C GLU A 28 -7.08 -21.11 -18.05
N PRO A 29 -8.03 -20.25 -18.45
CA PRO A 29 -8.50 -19.13 -17.65
C PRO A 29 -9.22 -19.61 -16.39
N GLN A 30 -8.58 -19.46 -15.25
CA GLN A 30 -9.25 -19.40 -13.96
C GLN A 30 -9.43 -17.93 -13.56
N GLN A 31 -10.62 -17.65 -13.05
CA GLN A 31 -11.16 -16.35 -12.67
C GLN A 31 -10.14 -15.55 -11.83
N GLY A 32 -9.71 -14.39 -12.34
CA GLY A 32 -8.74 -13.50 -11.66
C GLY A 32 -7.45 -13.20 -12.44
N TYR A 33 -7.31 -13.68 -13.67
CA TYR A 33 -6.11 -13.49 -14.48
C TYR A 33 -6.33 -12.45 -15.59
N PHE A 34 -5.61 -11.33 -15.55
CA PHE A 34 -5.70 -10.26 -16.56
C PHE A 34 -4.54 -10.40 -17.57
N ASP A 35 -4.84 -10.37 -18.88
CA ASP A 35 -3.82 -10.11 -19.91
C ASP A 35 -3.36 -8.66 -19.73
N VAL A 36 -2.12 -8.45 -19.27
CA VAL A 36 -1.50 -7.13 -19.12
C VAL A 36 -0.47 -6.90 -20.22
N THR A 37 -0.28 -5.65 -20.66
CA THR A 37 0.78 -5.35 -21.65
C THR A 37 2.16 -5.38 -21.01
N GLU A 38 3.23 -5.47 -21.80
CA GLU A 38 4.61 -5.42 -21.27
C GLU A 38 4.87 -4.10 -20.54
N GLU A 39 4.38 -2.97 -21.08
CA GLU A 39 4.52 -1.66 -20.46
C GLU A 39 3.75 -1.55 -19.14
N GLU A 40 2.55 -2.14 -19.09
CA GLU A 40 1.75 -2.22 -17.87
C GLU A 40 2.47 -3.02 -16.79
N ALA A 41 2.99 -4.19 -17.15
CA ALA A 41 3.76 -5.04 -16.24
C ALA A 41 5.05 -4.34 -15.75
N MET A 42 5.76 -3.64 -16.64
CA MET A 42 6.94 -2.85 -16.30
C MET A 42 6.63 -1.67 -15.40
N SER A 43 5.46 -1.05 -15.53
CA SER A 43 5.04 0.02 -14.61
C SER A 43 4.87 -0.50 -13.18
N GLY A 44 4.45 -1.75 -13.03
CA GLY A 44 4.19 -2.40 -11.75
C GLY A 44 2.93 -1.91 -11.03
N VAL A 45 2.09 -1.09 -11.66
CA VAL A 45 0.86 -0.55 -11.06
C VAL A 45 -0.02 -1.66 -10.46
N GLY A 46 -0.21 -2.76 -11.18
CA GLY A 46 -1.06 -3.86 -10.73
C GLY A 46 -0.50 -4.67 -9.56
N THR A 47 0.79 -4.51 -9.23
CA THR A 47 1.45 -5.22 -8.11
C THR A 47 1.00 -4.67 -6.75
N TYR A 48 0.34 -3.51 -6.75
CA TYR A 48 -0.11 -2.85 -5.54
C TYR A 48 -1.50 -3.33 -5.09
N VAL A 49 -2.25 -4.11 -5.88
CA VAL A 49 -3.56 -4.63 -5.46
C VAL A 49 -3.41 -5.46 -4.18
N GLY A 50 -4.25 -5.15 -3.18
CA GLY A 50 -4.21 -5.75 -1.84
C GLY A 50 -3.17 -5.15 -0.90
N SER A 51 -2.39 -4.17 -1.36
CA SER A 51 -1.39 -3.50 -0.54
C SER A 51 -2.03 -2.46 0.37
N THR A 52 -1.35 -2.18 1.48
CA THR A 52 -1.70 -1.12 2.41
C THR A 52 -0.71 0.02 2.26
N LEU A 53 -1.21 1.24 2.07
CA LEU A 53 -0.42 2.40 1.70
C LEU A 53 -0.49 3.50 2.74
N CYS A 54 0.61 4.24 2.86
CA CYS A 54 0.63 5.61 3.37
C CYS A 54 0.82 6.57 2.18
N VAL A 55 -0.14 7.46 1.97
CA VAL A 55 -0.22 8.37 0.82
C VAL A 55 -0.43 9.79 1.30
N ALA A 56 0.19 10.75 0.63
CA ALA A 56 0.01 12.16 0.92
C ALA A 56 -1.21 12.71 0.18
N ARG A 57 -2.32 12.99 0.89
CA ARG A 57 -3.58 13.48 0.28
C ARG A 57 -3.90 14.91 0.67
N VAL A 58 -4.52 15.64 -0.28
CA VAL A 58 -5.11 16.97 -0.04
C VAL A 58 -6.61 16.79 0.13
N LEU A 59 -7.09 16.86 1.36
CA LEU A 59 -8.52 16.88 1.64
C LEU A 59 -9.09 18.27 1.32
N GLN A 60 -10.32 18.34 0.83
CA GLN A 60 -10.94 19.60 0.41
C GLN A 60 -10.90 20.65 1.54
N GLY A 61 -10.27 21.79 1.27
CA GLY A 61 -10.13 22.89 2.24
C GLY A 61 -9.17 22.61 3.41
N LYS A 62 -8.37 21.55 3.35
CA LYS A 62 -7.39 21.16 4.38
C LYS A 62 -5.96 21.10 3.81
N PRO A 63 -4.93 21.23 4.66
CA PRO A 63 -3.55 21.02 4.24
C PRO A 63 -3.31 19.58 3.74
N LYS A 64 -2.23 19.37 2.98
CA LYS A 64 -1.78 18.03 2.56
C LYS A 64 -1.36 17.24 3.80
N VAL A 65 -1.97 16.09 4.03
CA VAL A 65 -1.73 15.22 5.19
C VAL A 65 -1.39 13.80 4.76
N TRP A 66 -0.77 13.03 5.66
CA TRP A 66 -0.60 11.60 5.48
C TRP A 66 -1.90 10.84 5.81
N GLU A 67 -2.34 10.03 4.86
CA GLU A 67 -3.52 9.19 4.98
C GLU A 67 -3.18 7.74 4.64
N TYR A 68 -3.99 6.82 5.17
CA TYR A 68 -3.75 5.39 5.12
C TYR A 68 -4.90 4.70 4.40
N GLY A 69 -4.60 4.00 3.32
CA GLY A 69 -5.59 3.34 2.47
C GLY A 69 -5.15 1.95 2.06
N THR A 70 -6.08 1.18 1.52
CA THR A 70 -5.80 -0.12 0.91
C THR A 70 -6.14 -0.09 -0.56
N VAL A 71 -5.28 -0.65 -1.40
CA VAL A 71 -5.50 -0.71 -2.84
C VAL A 71 -6.43 -1.87 -3.15
N VAL A 72 -7.58 -1.56 -3.73
CA VAL A 72 -8.60 -2.58 -4.07
C VAL A 72 -8.58 -2.95 -5.54
N GLY A 73 -7.92 -2.15 -6.36
CA GLY A 73 -7.80 -2.35 -7.79
C GLY A 73 -6.92 -1.30 -8.44
N TYR A 74 -6.82 -1.35 -9.76
CA TYR A 74 -6.11 -0.36 -10.55
C TYR A 74 -6.71 -0.28 -11.96
N SER A 75 -6.40 0.80 -12.66
CA SER A 75 -6.67 0.99 -14.08
C SER A 75 -5.38 1.40 -14.79
N TRP A 76 -5.19 0.91 -16.01
CA TRP A 76 -4.04 1.25 -16.86
C TRP A 76 -4.50 1.96 -18.14
N ARG A 77 -3.86 3.08 -18.47
CA ARG A 77 -4.11 3.83 -19.71
C ARG A 77 -2.95 3.62 -20.69
N ALA A 78 -3.10 2.66 -21.60
CA ALA A 78 -2.06 2.32 -22.57
C ALA A 78 -1.63 3.50 -23.47
N ALA A 79 -2.54 4.43 -23.78
CA ALA A 79 -2.25 5.59 -24.62
C ALA A 79 -1.28 6.59 -23.97
N THR A 80 -1.41 6.82 -22.66
CA THR A 80 -0.58 7.77 -21.91
C THR A 80 0.52 7.08 -21.10
N LYS A 81 0.49 5.74 -20.99
CA LYS A 81 1.36 4.93 -20.13
C LYS A 81 1.24 5.32 -18.65
N GLU A 82 0.02 5.64 -18.22
CA GLU A 82 -0.28 6.05 -16.86
C GLU A 82 -1.15 5.02 -16.16
N GLY A 83 -0.81 4.73 -14.91
CA GLY A 83 -1.60 3.90 -14.01
C GLY A 83 -2.40 4.75 -13.04
N VAL A 84 -3.54 4.23 -12.59
CA VAL A 84 -4.35 4.78 -11.50
C VAL A 84 -4.62 3.66 -10.51
N LEU A 85 -4.41 3.91 -9.23
CA LEU A 85 -4.78 3.01 -8.16
C LEU A 85 -6.17 3.37 -7.64
N HIS A 86 -7.01 2.35 -7.44
CA HIS A 86 -8.27 2.49 -6.71
C HIS A 86 -7.98 2.21 -5.24
N VAL A 87 -7.95 3.26 -4.43
CA VAL A 87 -7.56 3.19 -3.02
C VAL A 87 -8.77 3.44 -2.13
N THR A 88 -9.08 2.49 -1.27
CA THR A 88 -10.15 2.62 -0.27
C THR A 88 -9.58 3.14 1.04
N PHE A 89 -10.09 4.29 1.45
CA PHE A 89 -9.89 4.90 2.75
C PHE A 89 -11.10 4.60 3.66
N THR A 90 -11.06 5.09 4.90
CA THR A 90 -12.17 4.90 5.85
C THR A 90 -13.49 5.51 5.35
N THR A 91 -13.42 6.59 4.59
CA THR A 91 -14.61 7.36 4.18
C THR A 91 -15.06 7.07 2.75
N GLU A 92 -14.14 6.74 1.86
CA GLU A 92 -14.40 6.66 0.42
C GLU A 92 -13.34 5.82 -0.30
N THR A 93 -13.67 5.42 -1.52
CA THR A 93 -12.70 4.90 -2.49
C THR A 93 -12.37 6.00 -3.48
N CYS A 94 -11.09 6.23 -3.72
CA CYS A 94 -10.59 7.26 -4.62
C CYS A 94 -9.67 6.68 -5.69
N ASP A 95 -9.59 7.42 -6.79
CA ASP A 95 -8.67 7.17 -7.87
C ASP A 95 -7.43 8.04 -7.67
N ASP A 96 -6.33 7.42 -7.25
CA ASP A 96 -5.06 8.09 -7.02
C ASP A 96 -4.09 7.76 -8.18
N PRO A 97 -3.47 8.77 -8.83
CA PRO A 97 -2.46 8.54 -9.86
C PRO A 97 -1.32 7.67 -9.33
N PHE A 98 -0.91 6.68 -10.12
CA PHE A 98 0.20 5.80 -9.74
C PHE A 98 1.54 6.52 -9.93
N VAL A 99 2.12 6.97 -8.82
CA VAL A 99 3.47 7.55 -8.75
C VAL A 99 4.24 6.83 -7.66
N MET A 100 5.15 5.93 -8.05
CA MET A 100 5.86 5.04 -7.12
C MET A 100 6.55 5.80 -5.98
N GLU A 101 7.10 6.97 -6.27
CA GLU A 101 7.85 7.79 -5.32
C GLU A 101 6.97 8.42 -4.23
N GLU A 102 5.69 8.67 -4.53
CA GLU A 102 4.73 9.29 -3.61
C GLU A 102 3.96 8.26 -2.76
N LEU A 103 4.07 6.98 -3.10
CA LEU A 103 3.43 5.88 -2.40
C LEU A 103 4.41 5.21 -1.45
N HIS A 104 3.95 4.85 -0.25
CA HIS A 104 4.71 3.98 0.62
C HIS A 104 3.88 2.75 0.99
N ASP A 105 4.36 1.60 0.54
CA ASP A 105 3.81 0.30 0.89
C ASP A 105 4.19 -0.08 2.32
N LEU A 106 3.20 -0.54 3.08
CA LEU A 106 3.34 -0.82 4.49
C LEU A 106 3.00 -2.28 4.79
N PRO A 107 3.80 -2.95 5.64
CA PRO A 107 3.37 -4.17 6.33
C PRO A 107 2.11 -3.89 7.16
N LEU A 108 1.27 -4.92 7.33
CA LEU A 108 -0.03 -4.81 7.98
C LEU A 108 0.08 -4.29 9.42
N GLU A 109 1.11 -4.71 10.16
CA GLU A 109 1.37 -4.26 11.53
C GLU A 109 1.66 -2.76 11.63
N THR A 110 2.41 -2.21 10.68
CA THR A 110 2.74 -0.78 10.64
C THR A 110 1.55 0.02 10.14
N TYR A 111 0.84 -0.52 9.15
CA TYR A 111 -0.41 0.04 8.66
C TYR A 111 -1.44 0.16 9.78
N ALA A 112 -1.60 -0.87 10.63
CA ALA A 112 -2.55 -0.84 11.74
C ALA A 112 -2.21 0.26 12.76
N LEU A 113 -0.92 0.51 13.04
CA LEU A 113 -0.48 1.48 14.04
C LEU A 113 -0.59 2.96 13.60
N ARG A 114 -0.67 3.21 12.28
CA ARG A 114 -0.88 4.53 11.65
C ARG A 114 -0.14 5.72 12.34
N PRO A 115 1.19 5.62 12.54
CA PRO A 115 1.94 6.60 13.33
C PRO A 115 1.88 8.04 12.78
N CYS A 116 1.69 8.21 11.46
CA CYS A 116 1.67 9.51 10.81
C CYS A 116 0.24 10.00 10.48
N PHE A 117 -0.80 9.33 11.00
CA PHE A 117 -2.18 9.60 10.59
C PHE A 117 -2.58 11.06 10.80
N GLN A 118 -3.06 11.70 9.73
CA GLN A 118 -3.53 13.09 9.74
C GLN A 118 -2.47 14.11 10.19
N ILE A 119 -1.18 13.75 10.15
CA ILE A 119 -0.08 14.70 10.31
C ILE A 119 0.16 15.39 8.97
N GLY A 120 0.47 16.69 9.02
CA GLY A 120 0.79 17.48 7.84
C GLY A 120 2.08 16.99 7.17
N VAL A 121 2.10 16.95 5.84
CA VAL A 121 3.31 16.60 5.08
C VAL A 121 4.43 17.63 5.30
N ALA A 122 4.07 18.86 5.69
CA ALA A 122 5.04 19.89 6.08
C ALA A 122 5.71 19.62 7.43
N ASP A 123 5.05 18.87 8.33
CA ASP A 123 5.58 18.54 9.66
C ASP A 123 6.39 17.23 9.64
N VAL A 124 5.99 16.29 8.78
CA VAL A 124 6.68 15.02 8.55
C VAL A 124 6.87 14.85 7.05
N MET A 125 8.09 15.07 6.58
CA MET A 125 8.43 14.93 5.18
C MET A 125 8.46 13.46 4.73
N PRO A 126 8.39 13.15 3.42
CA PRO A 126 8.35 11.76 2.94
C PRO A 126 9.50 10.87 3.43
N ALA A 127 10.71 11.40 3.57
CA ALA A 127 11.85 10.65 4.09
C ALA A 127 11.70 10.32 5.59
N GLU A 128 11.16 11.27 6.37
CA GLU A 128 10.90 11.09 7.80
C GLU A 128 9.75 10.10 8.02
N MET A 129 8.69 10.20 7.23
CA MET A 129 7.57 9.25 7.21
C MET A 129 8.08 7.80 7.02
N LYS A 130 8.93 7.57 6.02
CA LYS A 130 9.55 6.25 5.77
C LYS A 130 10.43 5.79 6.94
N SER A 131 11.18 6.70 7.55
CA SER A 131 12.01 6.40 8.71
C SER A 131 11.17 5.99 9.93
N ILE A 132 10.07 6.71 10.18
CA ILE A 132 9.12 6.42 11.26
C ILE A 132 8.49 5.04 11.05
N HIS A 133 8.00 4.72 9.85
CA HIS A 133 7.43 3.41 9.55
C HIS A 133 8.44 2.27 9.69
N THR A 134 9.68 2.49 9.25
CA THR A 134 10.78 1.54 9.44
C THR A 134 11.06 1.30 10.92
N ALA A 135 11.10 2.37 11.73
CA ALA A 135 11.31 2.27 13.18
C ALA A 135 10.15 1.55 13.89
N VAL A 136 8.91 1.83 13.51
CA VAL A 136 7.71 1.14 14.03
C VAL A 136 7.76 -0.35 13.71
N HIS A 137 8.05 -0.71 12.46
CA HIS A 137 8.21 -2.10 12.05
C HIS A 137 9.33 -2.81 12.83
N ALA A 138 10.48 -2.16 13.00
CA ALA A 138 11.59 -2.72 13.78
C ALA A 138 11.24 -2.89 15.27
N HIS A 139 10.50 -1.96 15.87
CA HIS A 139 9.99 -2.09 17.24
C HIS A 139 9.01 -3.24 17.39
N PHE A 140 8.10 -3.41 16.43
CA PHE A 140 7.12 -4.46 16.45
C PHE A 140 7.78 -5.83 16.27
N ASN A 141 8.66 -5.98 15.28
CA ASN A 141 9.30 -7.27 14.95
C ASN A 141 10.57 -7.58 15.74
N GLY A 142 11.10 -6.62 16.51
CA GLY A 142 12.33 -6.81 17.28
C GLY A 142 13.59 -6.85 16.41
N SER A 143 13.57 -6.17 15.26
CA SER A 143 14.75 -6.08 14.39
C SER A 143 15.80 -5.19 15.05
N GLY A 144 16.91 -5.79 15.51
CA GLY A 144 18.00 -5.07 16.20
C GLY A 144 17.70 -4.63 17.64
N GLN A 145 16.56 -5.06 18.21
CA GLN A 145 16.13 -4.70 19.57
C GLN A 145 15.05 -5.68 20.09
N THR A 146 14.64 -5.57 21.35
CA THR A 146 13.53 -6.37 21.87
C THR A 146 12.20 -6.03 21.18
N ALA A 147 11.49 -7.05 20.70
CA ALA A 147 10.16 -6.91 20.12
C ALA A 147 9.15 -6.36 21.14
N ARG A 148 8.24 -5.51 20.69
CA ARG A 148 7.18 -4.90 21.51
C ARG A 148 5.82 -5.18 20.86
N ARG A 149 4.82 -5.45 21.69
CA ARG A 149 3.43 -5.70 21.26
C ARG A 149 2.44 -4.61 21.66
N SER A 150 2.85 -3.71 22.56
CA SER A 150 2.03 -2.57 22.99
C SER A 150 2.13 -1.44 21.97
N SER A 151 1.03 -1.15 21.27
CA SER A 151 0.87 -0.01 20.34
C SER A 151 1.32 1.29 21.00
N ALA A 152 0.82 1.58 22.21
CA ALA A 152 1.17 2.78 22.96
C ALA A 152 2.67 2.91 23.27
N THR A 153 3.33 1.79 23.60
CA THR A 153 4.78 1.79 23.88
C THR A 153 5.58 2.07 22.62
N ILE A 154 5.18 1.47 21.49
CA ILE A 154 5.85 1.66 20.20
C ILE A 154 5.71 3.12 19.75
N LEU A 155 4.48 3.65 19.74
CA LEU A 155 4.19 5.01 19.29
C LEU A 155 4.87 6.07 20.16
N ARG A 156 4.92 5.88 21.49
CA ARG A 156 5.71 6.75 22.38
C ARG A 156 7.21 6.72 22.08
N LYS A 157 7.76 5.56 21.70
CA LYS A 157 9.20 5.42 21.38
C LYS A 157 9.59 6.13 20.10
N VAL A 158 8.69 6.19 19.12
CA VAL A 158 8.89 6.94 17.87
C VAL A 158 8.36 8.38 17.95
N SER A 159 7.96 8.85 19.14
CA SER A 159 7.43 10.19 19.39
C SER A 159 6.19 10.54 18.56
N MET A 160 5.34 9.55 18.27
CA MET A 160 4.11 9.71 17.49
C MET A 160 2.86 9.67 18.37
N ASN A 161 1.76 10.16 17.81
CA ASN A 161 0.46 10.15 18.47
C ASN A 161 0.01 8.72 18.76
N LEU A 162 -0.67 8.55 19.90
CA LEU A 162 -1.31 7.27 20.23
C LEU A 162 -2.44 7.01 19.24
N ILE A 163 -2.57 5.76 18.82
CA ILE A 163 -3.69 5.34 17.99
C ILE A 163 -4.99 5.37 18.79
N ASN A 164 -6.06 5.83 18.17
CA ASN A 164 -7.41 5.62 18.68
C ASN A 164 -7.90 4.24 18.24
N GLU A 165 -8.00 3.32 19.19
CA GLU A 165 -8.48 1.94 19.00
C GLU A 165 -9.95 1.93 18.53
N SER A 166 -10.77 2.93 18.90
CA SER A 166 -12.17 3.01 18.42
C SER A 166 -12.34 3.30 16.91
N GLN A 167 -11.25 3.43 16.15
CA GLN A 167 -11.29 3.70 14.72
C GLN A 167 -11.26 2.41 13.91
N VAL A 168 -11.98 2.41 12.80
CA VAL A 168 -11.93 1.32 11.82
C VAL A 168 -10.87 1.56 10.75
N VAL A 169 -10.27 0.48 10.26
CA VAL A 169 -9.36 0.50 9.11
C VAL A 169 -9.83 -0.42 7.99
N PRO A 170 -9.77 0.02 6.73
CA PRO A 170 -10.09 -0.83 5.59
C PRO A 170 -8.95 -1.81 5.33
N LEU A 171 -9.29 -3.09 5.13
CA LEU A 171 -8.37 -4.14 4.72
C LEU A 171 -8.92 -4.86 3.51
N PHE A 172 -8.08 -5.07 2.50
CA PHE A 172 -8.48 -5.85 1.34
C PHE A 172 -8.40 -7.35 1.62
N ASN A 173 -9.55 -8.01 1.63
CA ASN A 173 -9.64 -9.46 1.76
C ASN A 173 -9.47 -10.11 0.39
N LEU A 174 -8.27 -10.62 0.12
CA LEU A 174 -7.93 -11.23 -1.16
C LEU A 174 -8.80 -12.46 -1.48
N ALA A 175 -9.14 -13.26 -0.48
CA ALA A 175 -9.94 -14.48 -0.66
C ALA A 175 -11.41 -14.19 -1.02
N LYS A 176 -11.94 -13.04 -0.57
CA LYS A 176 -13.32 -12.60 -0.83
C LYS A 176 -13.42 -11.48 -1.85
N THR A 177 -12.28 -11.03 -2.38
CA THR A 177 -12.13 -9.90 -3.32
C THR A 177 -12.95 -8.66 -2.91
N ARG A 178 -12.92 -8.33 -1.61
CA ARG A 178 -13.69 -7.21 -1.03
C ARG A 178 -12.93 -6.53 0.11
N VAL A 179 -13.34 -5.31 0.45
CA VAL A 179 -12.84 -4.62 1.64
C VAL A 179 -13.63 -5.07 2.87
N ASP A 180 -12.92 -5.53 3.90
CA ASP A 180 -13.45 -5.72 5.25
C ASP A 180 -12.92 -4.58 6.14
N TYR A 181 -13.73 -4.08 7.08
CA TYR A 181 -13.32 -3.03 8.02
C TYR A 181 -13.01 -3.65 9.39
N LEU A 182 -11.82 -3.39 9.92
CA LEU A 182 -11.36 -3.89 11.20
C LEU A 182 -11.43 -2.79 12.26
N GLU A 183 -12.08 -3.06 13.39
CA GLU A 183 -12.00 -2.25 14.61
C GLU A 183 -10.67 -2.55 15.33
N ILE A 184 -9.99 -1.51 15.83
CA ILE A 184 -8.63 -1.61 16.40
C ILE A 184 -8.67 -1.71 17.93
#